data_AF-A0A957LGT1-F1
#
_entry.id   AF-A0A957LGT1-F1
#
_cell.length_a   1.000
_cell.length_b   1.000
_cell.length_c   1.000
_cell.angle_alpha   90.00
_cell.angle_beta   90.00
_cell.angle_gamma   90.00
#
_symmetry.space_group_name_H-M   'P 1'
#
loop_
_entity.id
_entity.type
_entity.pdbx_description
1 polymer ?
#
loop_
_entity_poly.entity_id
_entity_poly.type
_entity_poly.pdbx_seq_one_letter_code
_entity_poly.pdbx_strand_id
1 'polypeptide(L)'
;GGIDFSNIFISLDGNSYETLAAAQEAGAATINIGLFINAIISFVIIAFVVFLIVRTINNMQKKEEAAAPPPAPPEPSAEEKLLQEIRDLLAAQNRP
;
A
#
# COMPACT_ATOMS: atom_id res chain seq x y z
N GLY A 1 7.81 -3.19 28.48
CA GLY A 1 7.74 -1.72 28.38
C GLY A 1 6.77 -1.37 27.29
N GLY A 2 5.54 -1.02 27.65
CA GLY A 2 4.48 -0.56 26.76
C GLY A 2 3.61 0.38 27.59
N ILE A 3 3.21 1.51 27.00
CA ILE A 3 2.32 2.44 27.68
C ILE A 3 0.94 1.77 27.69
N ASP A 4 0.49 1.33 28.87
CA ASP A 4 -0.81 0.68 29.03
C ASP A 4 -1.85 1.68 29.51
N PHE A 5 -2.78 1.99 28.62
CA PHE A 5 -3.89 2.92 28.89
C PHE A 5 -5.13 2.20 29.41
N SER A 6 -5.15 0.86 29.49
CA SER A 6 -6.37 0.06 29.72
C SER A 6 -7.08 0.39 31.04
N ASN A 7 -6.35 0.89 32.04
CA ASN A 7 -6.90 1.30 33.34
C ASN A 7 -7.39 2.75 33.39
N ILE A 8 -7.43 3.45 32.26
CA ILE A 8 -8.10 4.76 32.15
C ILE A 8 -9.57 4.51 31.82
N PHE A 9 -10.41 4.51 32.84
CA PHE A 9 -11.85 4.33 32.71
C PHE A 9 -12.58 5.20 33.73
N ILE A 10 -13.87 5.43 33.46
CA ILE A 10 -14.79 6.12 34.37
C ILE A 10 -15.91 5.15 34.68
N SER A 11 -16.14 4.86 35.96
CA SER A 11 -17.31 4.09 36.39
C SER A 11 -18.53 5.00 36.56
N LEU A 12 -19.70 4.52 36.15
CA LEU A 12 -20.96 5.28 36.11
C LEU A 12 -21.86 5.00 37.32
N ASP A 13 -21.42 4.11 38.20
CA ASP A 13 -22.11 3.72 39.42
C ASP A 13 -21.74 4.59 40.62
N GLY A 14 -20.80 5.53 40.45
CA GLY A 14 -20.34 6.46 41.48
C GLY A 14 -19.25 5.90 42.40
N ASN A 15 -18.83 4.66 42.21
CA ASN A 15 -17.73 4.04 42.96
C ASN A 15 -16.40 4.19 42.22
N SER A 16 -15.29 4.21 42.97
CA SER A 16 -13.93 4.20 42.41
C SER A 16 -13.34 2.81 42.54
N TYR A 17 -12.71 2.33 41.45
CA TYR A 17 -12.09 1.01 41.38
C TYR A 17 -10.62 1.15 40.98
N GLU A 18 -9.76 0.31 41.54
CA GLU A 18 -8.32 0.37 41.25
C GLU A 18 -7.96 -0.09 39.83
N THR A 19 -8.78 -0.98 39.26
CA THR A 19 -8.58 -1.52 37.91
C THR A 19 -9.90 -1.64 37.16
N LEU A 20 -9.81 -1.63 35.82
CA LEU A 20 -10.98 -1.82 34.97
C LEU A 20 -11.63 -3.19 35.23
N ALA A 21 -10.79 -4.22 35.41
CA ALA A 21 -11.25 -5.56 35.72
C ALA A 21 -12.09 -5.60 37.00
N ALA A 22 -11.62 -4.96 38.08
CA ALA A 22 -12.36 -4.89 39.35
C ALA A 22 -13.72 -4.17 39.20
N ALA A 23 -13.79 -3.11 38.39
CA ALA A 23 -15.05 -2.43 38.10
C ALA A 23 -16.02 -3.31 37.30
N GLN A 24 -15.50 -4.04 36.31
CA GLN A 24 -16.30 -4.96 35.49
C GLN A 24 -16.81 -6.16 36.31
N GLU A 25 -15.98 -6.73 37.19
CA GLU A 25 -16.36 -7.83 38.10
C GLU A 25 -17.43 -7.39 39.11
N ALA A 26 -17.38 -6.13 39.57
CA ALA A 26 -18.41 -5.54 40.41
C ALA A 26 -19.72 -5.22 39.66
N GLY A 27 -19.78 -5.48 38.35
CA GLY A 27 -20.94 -5.17 37.50
C GLY A 27 -21.14 -3.68 37.25
N ALA A 28 -20.13 -2.85 37.54
CA ALA A 28 -20.22 -1.41 37.30
C ALA A 28 -20.17 -1.13 35.79
N ALA A 29 -21.09 -0.29 35.33
CA ALA A 29 -21.02 0.26 33.97
C ALA A 29 -19.81 1.19 33.88
N THR A 30 -18.91 0.93 32.92
CA THR A 30 -17.64 1.66 32.75
C THR A 30 -17.52 2.25 31.35
N ILE A 31 -17.04 3.49 31.26
CA ILE A 31 -16.59 4.11 30.01
C ILE A 31 -15.09 3.90 29.90
N ASN A 32 -14.68 3.03 28.96
CA ASN A 32 -13.31 2.55 28.82
C ASN A 32 -12.52 3.35 27.78
N ILE A 33 -12.22 4.61 28.13
CA ILE A 33 -11.51 5.55 27.26
C ILE A 33 -10.12 5.04 26.90
N GLY A 34 -9.46 4.42 27.88
CA GLY A 34 -8.14 3.84 27.75
C GLY A 34 -8.04 2.75 26.68
N LEU A 35 -8.98 1.81 26.69
CA LEU A 35 -9.06 0.75 25.68
C LEU A 35 -9.37 1.31 24.29
N PHE A 36 -10.22 2.34 24.20
CA PHE A 36 -10.53 2.99 22.93
C PHE A 36 -9.29 3.67 22.31
N ILE A 37 -8.53 4.43 23.11
CA ILE A 37 -7.27 5.04 22.65
C ILE A 37 -6.26 3.97 22.26
N ASN A 38 -6.14 2.89 23.04
CA ASN A 38 -5.26 1.77 22.70
C ASN A 38 -5.63 1.13 21.35
N ALA A 39 -6.93 0.92 21.11
CA ALA A 39 -7.42 0.42 19.83
C ALA A 39 -7.10 1.37 18.67
N ILE A 40 -7.26 2.69 18.85
CA ILE A 40 -6.88 3.69 17.85
C ILE A 40 -5.38 3.65 17.56
N ILE A 41 -4.55 3.66 18.60
CA ILE A 41 -3.08 3.64 18.45
C ILE A 41 -2.67 2.35 17.72
N SER A 42 -3.19 1.20 18.14
CA SER A 42 -2.92 -0.09 17.50
C SER A 42 -3.35 -0.08 16.02
N PHE A 43 -4.53 0.44 15.72
CA PHE A 43 -5.03 0.57 14.35
C PHE A 43 -4.11 1.47 13.50
N VAL A 44 -3.72 2.63 14.02
CA VAL A 44 -2.82 3.57 13.31
C VAL A 44 -1.45 2.94 13.08
N ILE A 45 -0.88 2.22 14.06
CA ILE A 45 0.40 1.52 13.91
C ILE A 45 0.31 0.45 12.82
N ILE A 46 -0.71 -0.42 12.87
CA ILE A 46 -0.89 -1.49 11.88
C ILE A 46 -1.11 -0.88 10.49
N ALA A 47 -1.98 0.13 10.37
CA ALA A 47 -2.22 0.84 9.12
C ALA A 47 -0.94 1.48 8.57
N PHE A 48 -0.11 2.08 9.43
CA PHE A 48 1.16 2.67 9.05
C PHE A 48 2.17 1.62 8.56
N VAL A 49 2.26 0.48 9.25
CA VAL A 49 3.13 -0.65 8.83
C VAL A 49 2.68 -1.20 7.48
N VAL A 50 1.40 -1.47 7.29
CA VAL A 50 0.85 -1.94 6.00
C VAL A 50 1.10 -0.90 4.91
N PHE A 51 0.91 0.38 5.19
CA PHE A 51 1.21 1.47 4.26
C PHE A 51 2.68 1.48 3.83
N LEU A 52 3.62 1.33 4.77
CA LEU A 52 5.06 1.25 4.45
C LEU A 52 5.39 0.04 3.57
N ILE A 53 4.79 -1.12 3.85
CA ILE A 53 4.98 -2.34 3.05
C ILE A 53 4.50 -2.10 1.61
N VAL A 54 3.26 -1.64 1.44
CA VAL A 54 2.68 -1.36 0.11
C VAL A 54 3.49 -0.29 -0.63
N ARG A 55 3.90 0.78 0.06
CA ARG A 55 4.76 1.83 -0.52
C ARG A 55 6.10 1.28 -0.98
N THR A 56 6.72 0.40 -0.21
CA THR A 56 8.02 -0.20 -0.54
C THR A 56 7.91 -1.10 -1.77
N ILE A 57 6.90 -1.98 -1.80
CA ILE A 57 6.65 -2.86 -2.94
C ILE A 57 6.37 -2.05 -4.21
N ASN A 58 5.47 -1.06 -4.14
CA ASN A 58 5.15 -0.19 -5.28
C ASN A 58 6.38 0.58 -5.79
N ASN A 59 7.29 0.99 -4.90
CA ASN A 59 8.51 1.69 -5.28
C ASN A 59 9.53 0.76 -5.95
N MET A 60 9.62 -0.49 -5.51
CA MET A 60 10.49 -1.51 -6.13
C MET A 60 9.99 -1.89 -7.52
N GLN A 61 8.68 -2.11 -7.70
CA GLN A 61 8.09 -2.40 -9.02
C GLN A 61 8.33 -1.28 -10.03
N LYS A 62 8.21 -0.01 -9.61
CA LYS A 62 8.52 1.14 -10.48
C LYS A 62 9.98 1.19 -10.91
N LYS A 63 10.91 0.72 -10.07
CA LYS A 63 12.33 0.67 -10.41
C LYS A 63 12.64 -0.43 -11.43
N GLU A 64 11.85 -1.51 -11.41
CA GLU A 64 11.97 -2.62 -12.36
C GLU A 64 11.38 -2.28 -13.73
N GLU A 65 10.27 -1.55 -13.79
CA GLU A 65 9.72 -1.00 -15.04
C GLU A 65 10.64 0.05 -15.68
N ALA A 66 11.33 0.87 -14.89
CA ALA A 66 12.30 1.84 -15.40
C ALA A 66 13.61 1.18 -15.92
N ALA A 67 13.86 -0.08 -15.57
CA ALA A 67 15.00 -0.85 -16.05
C ALA A 67 14.69 -1.70 -17.29
N ALA A 68 13.41 -1.82 -17.66
CA ALA A 68 13.04 -2.39 -18.95
C ALA A 68 13.47 -1.39 -20.05
N PRO A 69 14.34 -1.77 -21.00
CA PRO A 69 14.61 -0.92 -22.14
C PRO A 69 13.27 -0.59 -22.82
N PRO A 70 13.06 0.67 -23.27
CA PRO A 70 11.85 1.03 -24.00
C PRO A 70 11.60 -0.03 -25.08
N PRO A 71 10.33 -0.46 -25.28
CA PRO A 71 10.02 -1.51 -26.23
C PRO A 71 10.72 -1.16 -27.54
N ALA A 72 11.50 -2.11 -28.05
CA ALA A 72 12.19 -1.94 -29.32
C ALA A 72 11.18 -1.44 -30.34
N PRO A 73 11.54 -0.47 -31.21
CA PRO A 73 10.65 -0.01 -32.27
C PRO A 73 10.07 -1.26 -32.95
N PRO A 74 8.74 -1.31 -33.14
CA PRO A 74 8.11 -2.48 -33.75
C PRO A 74 8.87 -2.82 -35.02
N GLU A 75 9.25 -4.09 -35.17
CA GLU A 75 9.90 -4.51 -36.41
C GLU A 75 9.01 -4.10 -37.58
N PRO A 76 9.59 -3.58 -38.68
CA PRO A 76 8.82 -3.23 -39.85
C PRO A 76 7.97 -4.43 -40.25
N SER A 77 6.68 -4.19 -40.47
CA SER A 77 5.76 -5.25 -40.86
C SER A 77 6.24 -5.91 -42.14
N ALA A 78 5.81 -7.15 -42.41
CA ALA A 78 6.17 -7.83 -43.64
C ALA A 78 5.81 -6.99 -44.88
N GLU A 79 4.74 -6.21 -44.80
CA GLU A 79 4.31 -5.27 -45.83
C GLU A 79 5.28 -4.10 -45.98
N GLU A 80 5.75 -3.49 -44.89
CA GLU A 80 6.74 -2.41 -44.93
C GLU A 80 8.08 -2.87 -45.51
N LYS A 81 8.50 -4.12 -45.21
CA LYS A 81 9.70 -4.74 -45.80
C LYS A 81 9.54 -4.96 -47.31
N LEU A 82 8.41 -5.54 -47.73
CA LEU A 82 8.10 -5.73 -49.14
C LEU A 82 8.02 -4.39 -49.91
N LEU A 83 7.45 -3.35 -49.30
CA LEU A 83 7.41 -2.01 -49.90
C LEU A 83 8.80 -1.38 -50.01
N GLN A 84 9.71 -1.61 -49.06
CA GLN A 84 11.11 -1.19 -49.18
C GLN A 84 11.82 -1.92 -50.33
N GLU A 85 11.66 -3.23 -50.43
CA GLU A 85 12.23 -4.02 -51.53
C GLU A 85 11.71 -3.56 -52.90
N ILE A 86 10.40 -3.31 -53.02
CA ILE A 86 9.78 -2.79 -54.25
C ILE A 86 10.35 -1.41 -54.59
N ARG A 87 10.50 -0.51 -53.60
CA ARG A 87 11.09 0.81 -53.80
C ARG A 87 12.52 0.69 -54.34
N ASP A 88 13.32 -0.19 -53.77
CA ASP A 88 14.72 -0.36 -54.14
C ASP A 88 14.86 -1.03 -55.53
N LEU A 89 13.98 -1.98 -55.86
CA LEU A 89 13.89 -2.59 -57.19
C LEU A 89 13.46 -1.57 -58.26
N LEU A 90 12.50 -0.70 -57.94
CA LEU A 90 12.05 0.35 -58.85
C LEU A 90 13.14 1.40 -59.06
N ALA A 91 13.86 1.78 -58.00
CA ALA A 91 15.00 2.68 -58.08
C ALA A 91 16.16 2.08 -58.90
N ALA A 92 16.37 0.76 -58.82
CA ALA A 92 17.35 0.05 -59.64
C ALA A 92 16.92 -0.04 -61.12
N GLN A 93 15.62 -0.24 -61.39
CA GLN A 93 15.07 -0.32 -62.74
C GLN A 93 14.98 1.05 -63.45
N ASN A 94 14.79 2.13 -62.68
CA ASN A 94 14.70 3.49 -63.19
C ASN A 94 16.07 4.21 -63.25
N ARG A 95 17.18 3.46 -63.12
CA ARG A 95 18.52 3.94 -63.48
C ARG A 95 18.66 3.81 -65.01
N PRO A 96 18.98 4.89 -65.74
CA PRO A 96 19.06 4.89 -67.21
C PRO A 96 20.21 4.02 -67.76
#